data_AF-A0A7Y2YTL7-F1
#
_entry.id   AF-A0A7Y2YTL7-F1
#
_cell.length_a   1.000
_cell.length_b   1.000
_cell.length_c   1.000
_cell.angle_alpha   90.00
_cell.angle_beta   90.00
_cell.angle_gamma   90.00
#
_symmetry.space_group_name_H-M   'P 1'
#
loop_
_entity.id
_entity.type
_entity.pdbx_description
1 polymer ?
#
loop_
_entity_poly.entity_id
_entity_poly.type
_entity_poly.pdbx_seq_one_letter_code
_entity_poly.pdbx_strand_id
1 'polypeptide(L)' 'MSDTKTIKVEHGFGGLWYVGWLFTVAMAQLSIGKALLALAIWPWYLGIAFR' A
#
# COMPACT_ATOMS: atom_id res chain seq x y z
N MET A 1 27.94 1.01 27.80
CA MET A 1 26.90 1.92 27.27
C MET A 1 26.33 1.27 26.03
N SER A 2 25.05 0.91 26.04
CA SER A 2 24.39 0.24 24.91
C SER A 2 23.54 1.26 24.16
N ASP A 3 24.04 1.72 23.00
CA ASP A 3 23.32 2.62 22.09
C ASP A 3 21.96 2.04 21.70
N THR A 4 20.91 2.59 22.32
CA THR A 4 19.53 2.23 22.04
C THR A 4 19.14 2.87 20.71
N LYS A 5 19.34 2.14 19.62
CA LYS A 5 18.88 2.52 18.29
C LYS A 5 17.36 2.40 18.24
N THR A 6 16.65 3.47 18.62
CA THR A 6 15.19 3.57 18.48
C THR A 6 14.83 3.48 17.00
N ILE A 7 14.43 2.29 16.56
CA ILE A 7 13.91 2.08 15.20
C ILE A 7 12.53 2.75 15.17
N LYS A 8 12.46 3.92 14.54
CA LYS A 8 11.20 4.61 14.28
C LYS A 8 10.46 3.79 13.22
N VAL A 9 9.56 2.91 13.66
CA VAL A 9 8.76 2.10 12.74
C VAL A 9 7.72 3.02 12.11
N GLU A 10 8.04 3.57 10.93
CA GLU A 10 7.10 4.37 10.14
C GLU A 10 5.98 3.48 9.60
N HIS A 11 4.86 3.44 10.33
CA HIS A 11 3.63 2.77 9.92
C HIS A 11 2.89 3.52 8.79
N GLY A 12 3.40 4.68 8.34
CA GLY A 12 2.70 5.60 7.44
C GLY A 12 2.40 5.03 6.07
N PHE A 13 3.29 4.17 5.55
CA PHE A 13 3.16 3.68 4.17
C PHE A 13 2.07 2.61 4.00
N GLY A 14 1.91 1.73 5.00
CA GLY A 14 0.91 0.65 4.95
C GLY A 14 -0.53 1.14 5.13
N GLY A 15 -0.74 2.20 5.92
CA GLY A 15 -2.07 2.80 6.10
C GLY A 15 -2.56 3.50 4.83
N LEU A 16 -1.70 4.32 4.22
CA LEU A 16 -2.02 5.01 2.97
C LEU A 16 -2.26 4.02 1.82
N TRP A 17 -1.49 2.93 1.80
CA TRP A 17 -1.68 1.81 0.89
C TRP A 17 -3.08 1.19 0.99
N TYR A 18 -3.48 0.83 2.21
CA TYR A 18 -4.74 0.15 2.46
C TYR A 18 -5.96 1.05 2.16
N VAL A 19 -5.87 2.33 2.55
CA VAL A 19 -6.94 3.31 2.30
C VAL A 19 -7.05 3.63 0.81
N GLY A 20 -5.93 3.84 0.11
CA GLY A 20 -5.91 4.06 -1.34
C GLY A 20 -6.53 2.90 -2.12
N TRP A 21 -6.37 1.68 -1.62
CA TRP A 21 -6.98 0.49 -2.18
C TRP A 21 -8.49 0.41 -1.99
N LEU A 22 -8.96 0.60 -0.75
CA LEU A 22 -10.40 0.60 -0.47
C LEU A 22 -11.12 1.68 -1.29
N PHE A 23 -10.50 2.86 -1.44
CA PHE A 23 -11.03 3.93 -2.28
C PHE A 23 -11.12 3.51 -3.76
N THR A 24 -10.06 2.89 -4.31
CA THR A 24 -10.03 2.46 -5.71
C THR A 24 -11.08 1.38 -5.99
N VAL A 25 -11.20 0.38 -5.13
CA VAL A 25 -12.18 -0.71 -5.33
C VAL A 25 -13.61 -0.16 -5.27
N ALA A 26 -13.87 0.79 -4.37
CA ALA A 26 -15.16 1.46 -4.28
C ALA A 26 -15.47 2.34 -5.50
N MET A 27 -14.51 3.14 -5.99
CA MET A 27 -14.68 4.02 -7.17
C MET A 27 -14.77 3.25 -8.49
N ALA A 28 -13.96 2.21 -8.65
CA ALA A 28 -13.86 1.48 -9.91
C ALA A 28 -15.01 0.48 -10.13
N GLN A 29 -15.86 0.26 -9.10
CA GLN A 29 -16.98 -0.69 -9.09
C GLN A 29 -16.63 -2.03 -9.77
N LEU A 30 -15.40 -2.48 -9.49
CA LEU A 30 -14.71 -3.47 -10.29
C LEU A 30 -15.14 -4.86 -9.82
N SER A 31 -15.53 -5.74 -10.74
CA SER A 31 -15.86 -7.14 -10.42
C SER A 31 -14.74 -7.77 -9.57
N ILE A 32 -15.08 -8.55 -8.52
CA ILE A 32 -14.15 -9.08 -7.50
C ILE A 32 -12.81 -9.60 -8.09
N GLY A 33 -12.85 -10.29 -9.24
CA GLY A 33 -11.64 -10.81 -9.89
C GLY A 33 -10.68 -9.74 -10.38
N LYS A 34 -11.20 -8.62 -10.91
CA LYS A 34 -10.38 -7.48 -11.33
C LYS A 34 -9.85 -6.69 -10.13
N ALA A 35 -10.63 -6.60 -9.05
CA ALA A 35 -10.19 -5.93 -7.82
C ALA A 35 -8.97 -6.63 -7.18
N LEU A 36 -8.94 -7.97 -7.16
CA LEU A 36 -7.79 -8.75 -6.66
C LEU A 36 -6.54 -8.60 -7.53
N LEU A 37 -6.68 -8.65 -8.86
CA LEU A 37 -5.54 -8.45 -9.77
C LEU A 37 -4.98 -7.04 -9.66
N ALA A 38 -5.86 -6.04 -9.54
CA ALA A 38 -5.46 -4.68 -9.26
C ALA A 38 -4.67 -4.66 -7.93
N LEU A 39 -5.23 -5.22 -6.83
CA LEU A 39 -4.62 -5.27 -5.48
C LEU A 39 -3.19 -5.79 -5.50
N ALA A 40 -2.93 -6.81 -6.33
CA ALA A 40 -1.62 -7.42 -6.51
C ALA A 40 -0.67 -6.63 -7.42
N ILE A 41 -1.17 -5.88 -8.42
CA ILE A 41 -0.36 -5.12 -9.40
C ILE A 41 0.13 -3.79 -8.84
N TRP A 42 -0.70 -3.09 -8.09
CA TRP A 42 -0.37 -1.75 -7.62
C TRP A 42 0.88 -1.68 -6.73
N PRO A 43 1.26 -2.64 -5.86
CA PRO A 43 2.45 -2.45 -5.01
C PRO A 43 3.71 -2.41 -5.87
N TRP A 44 3.67 -3.12 -7.01
CA TRP A 44 4.64 -3.00 -8.08
C TRP A 44 4.64 -1.59 -8.70
N TYR A 45 3.46 -1.01 -8.94
CA TYR A 45 3.31 0.36 -9.47
C TYR A 45 3.82 1.44 -8.50
N LEU A 46 3.55 1.33 -7.19
CA LEU A 46 4.10 2.27 -6.20
C LEU A 46 5.61 2.14 -6.06
N GLY A 47 6.16 0.92 -6.12
CA GLY A 47 7.60 0.71 -6.11
C GLY A 47 8.31 1.36 -7.31
N ILE A 48 7.64 1.42 -8.46
CA ILE A 48 8.14 2.13 -9.65
C ILE A 48 7.92 3.64 -9.55
N ALA A 49 6.80 4.09 -8.98
CA ALA A 49 6.54 5.51 -8.79
C ALA A 49 7.46 6.16 -7.74
N PHE A 50 7.97 5.37 -6.78
CA PHE A 50 8.92 5.81 -5.75
C PHE A 50 10.40 5.55 -6.12
N ARG A 51 10.69 5.02 -7.32
CA ARG A 51 12.06 4.91 -7.87
C ARG A 51 12.57 6.26 -8.33
#